data_AF-A0A355F9T5-F1
#
_entry.id   AF-A0A355F9T5-F1
#
_cell.length_a   1.000
_cell.length_b   1.000
_cell.length_c   1.000
_cell.angle_alpha   90.00
_cell.angle_beta   90.00
_cell.angle_gamma   90.00
#
_symmetry.space_group_name_H-M   'P 1'
#
loop_
_entity.id
_entity.type
_entity.pdbx_description
1 polymer ?
#
loop_
_entity_poly.entity_id
_entity_poly.type
_entity_poly.pdbx_seq_one_letter_code
_entity_poly.pdbx_strand_id
1 'polypeptide(L)'
;GSVEVTEADPAPWTELAASREPIRIRQVLSEIAARARPERGGAPPTASFPEAALLRRQCDRLLAWATAARPPGPRVLFLVIDGFPLTPDEQKDLATEGGEGVQERTAVLRETARLLAAYGWITIPLPLRETREALGSDPARPDSDLDRFRVDHQAGGKYNINVPHLLPFLKRSSPFRGEAAVTLQVAPDLAPLRALLDPSGGKLVGIEALLDPVIESLDGRWQVWFQASEPHEGRLRPVEVRLRDGTALRTRAWLRSSTPVDAAAARVRALLLGATGRPEGTLPVRIEAVRTEGDAIALRLTVAPFTDPVPVQPAPLRLSWAFAGDGTPVVRHQLLPGNPQPDLGWSTTLPLPAVPAGHRMAVAVDDLARERWSGIVLNLPK
;
A
#
# COMPACT_ATOMS: atom_id res chain seq x y z
N GLY A 1 1.65 -14.32 -13.96
CA GLY A 1 0.45 -13.90 -13.20
C GLY A 1 -0.40 -12.97 -14.05
N SER A 2 -1.45 -12.41 -13.48
CA SER A 2 -2.14 -11.23 -14.03
C SER A 2 -1.39 -9.97 -13.58
N VAL A 3 -1.21 -9.00 -14.47
CA VAL A 3 -0.63 -7.70 -14.13
C VAL A 3 -1.70 -6.64 -14.30
N GLU A 4 -1.90 -5.87 -13.25
CA GLU A 4 -2.76 -4.69 -13.23
C GLU A 4 -1.85 -3.48 -13.02
N VAL A 5 -2.07 -2.43 -13.80
CA VAL A 5 -1.32 -1.18 -13.70
C VAL A 5 -2.29 -0.08 -13.32
N THR A 6 -1.90 0.77 -12.37
CA THR A 6 -2.78 1.82 -11.82
C THR A 6 -1.97 3.10 -11.58
N GLU A 7 -2.51 4.24 -11.97
CA GLU A 7 -1.96 5.57 -11.70
C GLU A 7 -2.66 6.16 -10.47
N ALA A 8 -1.90 6.57 -9.45
CA ALA A 8 -2.45 6.87 -8.13
C ALA A 8 -3.10 8.26 -8.02
N ASP A 9 -2.70 9.22 -8.86
CA ASP A 9 -3.25 10.60 -8.89
C ASP A 9 -2.60 11.40 -10.03
N PRO A 10 -3.31 12.24 -10.80
CA PRO A 10 -4.76 12.37 -10.93
C PRO A 10 -5.33 11.45 -12.03
N ALA A 11 -6.65 11.21 -11.99
CA ALA A 11 -7.37 10.47 -13.01
C ALA A 11 -7.04 11.00 -14.42
N PRO A 12 -6.74 10.13 -15.40
CA PRO A 12 -7.36 8.81 -15.55
C PRO A 12 -6.53 7.58 -15.15
N TRP A 13 -7.28 6.52 -14.91
CA TRP A 13 -6.89 5.20 -14.46
C TRP A 13 -6.80 4.33 -15.71
N THR A 14 -5.71 3.61 -15.92
CA THR A 14 -5.60 2.67 -17.05
C THR A 14 -5.40 1.26 -16.54
N GLU A 15 -6.49 0.52 -16.36
CA GLU A 15 -6.42 -0.90 -16.04
C GLU A 15 -6.00 -1.69 -17.28
N LEU A 16 -4.87 -2.39 -17.20
CA LEU A 16 -4.48 -3.31 -18.26
C LEU A 16 -5.11 -4.69 -18.03
N ALA A 17 -5.58 -5.29 -19.11
CA ALA A 17 -5.95 -6.70 -19.09
C ALA A 17 -4.75 -7.55 -18.61
N ALA A 18 -5.05 -8.56 -17.80
CA ALA A 18 -4.08 -9.53 -17.33
C ALA A 18 -3.24 -10.07 -18.50
N SER A 19 -1.94 -9.73 -18.51
CA SER A 19 -0.99 -10.19 -19.53
C SER A 19 0.17 -10.94 -18.89
N ARG A 20 0.70 -11.91 -19.64
CA ARG A 20 1.97 -12.60 -19.32
C ARG A 20 3.14 -12.08 -20.16
N GLU A 21 2.92 -11.09 -21.02
CA GLU A 21 3.91 -10.56 -21.95
C GLU A 21 4.77 -9.46 -21.28
N PRO A 22 6.07 -9.70 -21.03
CA PRO A 22 6.93 -8.73 -20.32
C PRO A 22 7.07 -7.40 -21.07
N ILE A 23 7.08 -7.44 -22.41
CA ILE A 23 7.23 -6.25 -23.27
C ILE A 23 6.08 -5.26 -23.04
N ARG A 24 4.85 -5.74 -22.96
CA ARG A 24 3.67 -4.89 -22.76
C ARG A 24 3.68 -4.22 -21.40
N ILE A 25 4.11 -4.94 -20.36
CA ILE A 25 4.26 -4.40 -19.00
C ILE A 25 5.31 -3.30 -19.00
N ARG A 26 6.47 -3.55 -19.63
CA ARG A 26 7.54 -2.57 -19.75
C ARG A 26 7.07 -1.31 -20.47
N GLN A 27 6.43 -1.45 -21.62
CA GLN A 27 5.90 -0.32 -22.40
C GLN A 27 4.98 0.56 -21.55
N VAL A 28 4.03 -0.03 -20.83
CA VAL A 28 3.10 0.76 -20.02
C VAL A 28 3.79 1.41 -18.82
N LEU A 29 4.70 0.72 -18.14
CA LEU A 29 5.48 1.32 -17.06
C LEU A 29 6.35 2.48 -17.58
N SER A 30 6.97 2.32 -18.74
CA SER A 30 7.75 3.38 -19.39
C SER A 30 6.86 4.56 -19.82
N GLU A 31 5.65 4.31 -20.33
CA GLU A 31 4.68 5.35 -20.69
C GLU A 31 4.15 6.11 -19.47
N ILE A 32 3.80 5.42 -18.39
CA ILE A 32 3.40 6.06 -17.12
C ILE A 32 4.56 6.87 -16.56
N ALA A 33 5.76 6.29 -16.56
CA ALA A 33 6.96 7.01 -16.14
C ALA A 33 7.21 8.25 -17.00
N ALA A 34 6.97 8.18 -18.31
CA ALA A 34 7.11 9.32 -19.21
C ALA A 34 6.06 10.40 -18.94
N ARG A 35 4.81 10.04 -18.65
CA ARG A 35 3.72 10.98 -18.32
C ARG A 35 3.88 11.62 -16.94
N ALA A 36 4.36 10.86 -15.97
CA ALA A 36 4.59 11.34 -14.60
C ALA A 36 5.76 12.32 -14.51
N ARG A 37 6.61 12.40 -15.54
CA ARG A 37 7.68 13.40 -15.61
C ARG A 37 7.08 14.78 -15.88
N PRO A 38 7.28 15.77 -14.99
CA PRO A 38 6.93 17.15 -15.33
C PRO A 38 7.70 17.58 -16.58
N GLU A 39 7.07 18.40 -17.44
CA GLU A 39 7.72 19.01 -18.61
C GLU A 39 9.00 19.75 -18.14
N ARG A 40 10.16 19.10 -18.35
CA ARG A 40 11.47 19.57 -17.90
C ARG A 40 11.96 20.71 -18.79
N GLY A 41 11.38 21.89 -18.57
CA GLY A 41 11.95 23.19 -18.96
C GLY A 41 12.08 24.17 -17.79
N GLY A 42 11.52 23.85 -16.62
CA GLY A 42 11.59 24.67 -15.41
C GLY A 42 12.72 24.25 -14.47
N ALA A 43 13.21 25.21 -13.67
CA ALA A 43 14.10 24.95 -12.54
C ALA A 43 13.56 23.78 -11.67
N PRO A 44 14.44 22.98 -11.04
CA PRO A 44 14.00 21.91 -10.16
C PRO A 44 13.01 22.50 -9.15
N PRO A 45 11.79 21.93 -9.03
CA PRO A 45 10.82 22.42 -8.06
C PRO A 45 11.52 22.43 -6.71
N THR A 46 11.50 23.59 -6.03
CA THR A 46 11.93 23.66 -4.64
C THR A 46 11.19 22.56 -3.90
N ALA A 47 11.94 21.59 -3.37
CA ALA A 47 11.38 20.35 -2.83
C ALA A 47 10.43 20.67 -1.67
N SER A 48 9.15 20.84 -1.97
CA SER A 48 8.13 21.13 -0.99
C SER A 48 7.78 19.82 -0.30
N PHE A 49 7.80 19.85 1.03
CA PHE A 49 7.27 18.77 1.85
C PHE A 49 5.81 18.55 1.49
N PRO A 50 5.38 17.34 1.08
CA PRO A 50 3.97 17.08 0.89
C PRO A 50 3.25 17.30 2.22
N GLU A 51 2.13 18.02 2.18
CA GLU A 51 1.25 18.19 3.33
C GLU A 51 0.75 16.82 3.80
N ALA A 52 0.68 16.61 5.12
CA ALA A 52 0.26 15.33 5.70
C ALA A 52 -1.12 14.89 5.19
N ALA A 53 -2.05 15.84 5.02
CA ALA A 53 -3.38 15.58 4.47
C ALA A 53 -3.36 15.09 3.02
N LEU A 54 -2.44 15.59 2.18
CA LEU A 54 -2.28 15.11 0.80
C LEU A 54 -1.73 13.67 0.80
N LEU A 55 -0.67 13.42 1.57
CA LEU A 55 -0.08 12.09 1.70
C LEU A 55 -1.10 11.08 2.22
N ARG A 56 -1.87 11.42 3.26
CA ARG A 56 -2.96 10.60 3.80
C ARG A 56 -3.95 10.22 2.72
N ARG A 57 -4.42 11.20 1.94
CA ARG A 57 -5.37 10.99 0.84
C ARG A 57 -4.82 10.06 -0.24
N GLN A 58 -3.56 10.22 -0.63
CA GLN A 58 -2.91 9.33 -1.61
C GLN A 58 -2.77 7.90 -1.07
N CYS A 59 -2.32 7.76 0.17
CA CYS A 59 -2.23 6.47 0.85
C CYS A 59 -3.59 5.80 1.04
N ASP A 60 -4.63 6.53 1.42
CA ASP A 60 -5.98 5.98 1.58
C ASP A 60 -6.55 5.49 0.25
N ARG A 61 -6.32 6.21 -0.85
CA ARG A 61 -6.69 5.75 -2.21
C ARG A 61 -5.93 4.49 -2.59
N LEU A 62 -4.61 4.46 -2.39
CA LEU A 62 -3.79 3.29 -2.65
C LEU A 62 -4.28 2.07 -1.85
N LEU A 63 -4.58 2.26 -0.57
CA LEU A 63 -5.09 1.19 0.30
C LEU A 63 -6.50 0.75 -0.11
N ALA A 64 -7.39 1.67 -0.46
CA ALA A 64 -8.72 1.31 -0.95
C ALA A 64 -8.64 0.42 -2.21
N TRP A 65 -7.73 0.75 -3.14
CA TRP A 65 -7.45 -0.05 -4.34
C TRP A 65 -6.78 -1.40 -4.02
N ALA A 66 -5.73 -1.39 -3.19
CA ALA A 66 -4.91 -2.56 -2.87
C ALA A 66 -5.68 -3.58 -2.03
N THR A 67 -6.69 -3.13 -1.29
CA THR A 67 -7.54 -3.98 -0.44
C THR A 67 -8.86 -4.36 -1.09
N ALA A 68 -9.13 -3.94 -2.34
CA ALA A 68 -10.30 -4.40 -3.08
C ALA A 68 -10.27 -5.92 -3.29
N ALA A 69 -11.45 -6.53 -3.50
CA ALA A 69 -11.56 -7.96 -3.74
C ALA A 69 -10.76 -8.35 -4.99
N ARG A 70 -9.84 -9.29 -4.82
CA ARG A 70 -8.91 -9.74 -5.87
C ARG A 70 -8.74 -11.24 -5.80
N PRO A 71 -8.47 -11.92 -6.93
CA PRO A 71 -8.14 -13.34 -6.92
C PRO A 71 -6.99 -13.65 -5.93
N PRO A 72 -7.01 -14.83 -5.29
CA PRO A 72 -5.91 -15.26 -4.45
C PRO A 72 -4.63 -15.44 -5.30
N GLY A 73 -3.48 -15.19 -4.69
CA GLY A 73 -2.18 -15.38 -5.36
C GLY A 73 -1.12 -14.37 -4.92
N PRO A 74 0.13 -14.52 -5.42
CA PRO A 74 1.19 -13.55 -5.18
C PRO A 74 0.86 -12.22 -5.84
N ARG A 75 1.14 -11.12 -5.14
CA ARG A 75 0.83 -9.76 -5.59
C ARG A 75 2.05 -8.88 -5.47
N VAL A 76 2.25 -8.03 -6.48
CA VAL A 76 3.39 -7.13 -6.59
C VAL A 76 2.85 -5.76 -6.95
N LEU A 77 3.28 -4.75 -6.20
CA LEU A 77 2.94 -3.35 -6.42
C LEU A 77 4.20 -2.62 -6.89
N PHE A 78 4.26 -2.25 -8.16
CA PHE A 78 5.27 -1.33 -8.67
C PHE A 78 4.80 0.10 -8.41
N LEU A 79 5.47 0.82 -7.52
CA LEU A 79 5.08 2.17 -7.11
C LEU A 79 6.04 3.20 -7.72
N VAL A 80 5.62 3.87 -8.80
CA VAL A 80 6.43 4.93 -9.44
C VAL A 80 6.28 6.22 -8.64
N ILE A 81 7.33 6.62 -7.93
CA ILE A 81 7.34 7.79 -7.05
C ILE A 81 8.80 8.22 -6.79
N ASP A 82 9.07 9.53 -6.84
CA ASP A 82 10.44 10.08 -6.75
C ASP A 82 11.03 10.11 -5.33
N GLY A 83 10.19 9.86 -4.32
CA GLY A 83 10.49 10.14 -2.92
C GLY A 83 10.24 11.60 -2.56
N PHE A 84 10.41 11.93 -1.29
CA PHE A 84 10.26 13.29 -0.78
C PHE A 84 11.12 13.46 0.47
N PRO A 85 11.64 14.68 0.74
CA PRO A 85 12.45 14.91 1.92
C PRO A 85 11.61 14.71 3.19
N LEU A 86 12.26 14.18 4.22
CA LEU A 86 11.73 14.08 5.58
C LEU A 86 12.55 14.96 6.51
N THR A 87 11.89 15.51 7.54
CA THR A 87 12.59 16.20 8.62
C THR A 87 13.45 15.19 9.41
N PRO A 88 14.50 15.64 10.13
CA PRO A 88 15.29 14.74 10.97
C PRO A 88 14.45 13.95 11.99
N ASP A 89 13.43 14.59 12.57
CA ASP A 89 12.51 13.94 13.52
C ASP A 89 11.68 12.85 12.83
N GLU A 90 11.18 13.08 11.62
CA GLU A 90 10.47 12.06 10.85
C GLU A 90 11.37 10.88 10.44
N GLN A 91 12.63 11.15 10.11
CA GLN A 91 13.60 10.09 9.81
C GLN A 91 13.88 9.24 11.04
N LYS A 92 14.05 9.87 12.20
CA LYS A 92 14.21 9.19 13.49
C LYS A 92 12.96 8.38 13.81
N ASP A 93 11.78 8.99 13.67
CA ASP A 93 10.50 8.33 13.87
C ASP A 93 10.38 7.10 12.98
N LEU A 94 10.78 7.17 11.70
CA LEU A 94 10.73 6.05 10.77
C LEU A 94 11.70 4.92 11.13
N ALA A 95 12.84 5.23 11.74
CA ALA A 95 13.83 4.25 12.18
C ALA A 95 13.42 3.52 13.48
N THR A 96 12.59 4.12 14.34
CA THR A 96 12.19 3.54 15.64
C THR A 96 10.81 2.88 15.56
N GLU A 97 10.64 1.64 16.01
CA GLU A 97 9.36 0.91 15.94
C GLU A 97 8.27 1.47 16.89
N GLY A 98 7.71 2.64 16.55
CA GLY A 98 6.60 3.27 17.27
C GLY A 98 7.01 4.00 18.56
N GLY A 99 6.21 5.00 18.92
CA GLY A 99 6.35 5.82 20.12
C GLY A 99 5.21 6.83 20.20
N GLU A 100 4.97 7.39 21.38
CA GLU A 100 4.09 8.56 21.50
C GLU A 100 4.73 9.75 20.78
N GLY A 101 3.92 10.54 20.07
CA GLY A 101 4.39 11.74 19.36
C GLY A 101 4.95 11.50 17.96
N VAL A 102 4.74 10.31 17.36
CA VAL A 102 5.11 10.06 15.96
C VAL A 102 4.42 11.07 15.03
N GLN A 103 5.22 11.69 14.16
CA GLN A 103 4.73 12.63 13.17
C GLN A 103 3.69 11.98 12.24
N GLU A 104 2.64 12.73 11.87
CA GLU A 104 1.50 12.19 11.12
C GLU A 104 1.92 11.52 9.80
N ARG A 105 2.87 12.12 9.05
CA ARG A 105 3.36 11.55 7.78
C ARG A 105 4.03 10.20 7.98
N THR A 106 4.86 10.08 9.02
CA THR A 106 5.51 8.83 9.39
C THR A 106 4.47 7.77 9.79
N ALA A 107 3.44 8.14 10.55
CA ALA A 107 2.36 7.24 10.92
C ALA A 107 1.61 6.72 9.68
N VAL A 108 1.25 7.61 8.74
CA VAL A 108 0.55 7.25 7.50
C VAL A 108 1.38 6.29 6.63
N LEU A 109 2.68 6.56 6.45
CA LEU A 109 3.56 5.68 5.67
C LEU A 109 3.63 4.27 6.30
N ARG A 110 3.77 4.20 7.63
CA ARG A 110 3.84 2.93 8.36
C ARG A 110 2.56 2.14 8.28
N GLU A 111 1.42 2.79 8.54
CA GLU A 111 0.09 2.18 8.42
C GLU A 111 -0.08 1.59 7.02
N THR A 112 0.26 2.37 5.99
CA THR A 112 0.19 1.95 4.59
C THR A 112 1.06 0.75 4.30
N ALA A 113 2.33 0.79 4.72
CA ALA A 113 3.30 -0.28 4.52
C ALA A 113 2.85 -1.60 5.17
N ARG A 114 2.37 -1.52 6.42
CA ARG A 114 1.86 -2.67 7.19
C ARG A 114 0.64 -3.29 6.54
N LEU A 115 -0.30 -2.47 6.08
CA LEU A 115 -1.51 -2.95 5.42
C LEU A 115 -1.20 -3.58 4.06
N LEU A 116 -0.39 -2.94 3.21
CA LEU A 116 0.04 -3.52 1.93
C LEU A 116 0.68 -4.89 2.15
N ALA A 117 1.62 -4.97 3.10
CA ALA A 117 2.23 -6.23 3.49
C ALA A 117 1.17 -7.24 3.94
N ALA A 118 0.29 -6.90 4.89
CA ALA A 118 -0.74 -7.79 5.40
C ALA A 118 -1.69 -8.34 4.32
N TYR A 119 -1.99 -7.55 3.29
CA TYR A 119 -2.77 -7.98 2.12
C TYR A 119 -1.96 -8.78 1.08
N GLY A 120 -0.70 -9.08 1.37
CA GLY A 120 0.16 -9.94 0.55
C GLY A 120 0.86 -9.21 -0.59
N TRP A 121 0.88 -7.88 -0.60
CA TRP A 121 1.59 -7.10 -1.61
C TRP A 121 3.08 -7.08 -1.32
N ILE A 122 3.89 -7.35 -2.36
CA ILE A 122 5.32 -7.04 -2.40
C ILE A 122 5.46 -5.65 -3.03
N THR A 123 5.86 -4.65 -2.24
CA THR A 123 5.98 -3.28 -2.73
C THR A 123 7.37 -3.06 -3.34
N ILE A 124 7.41 -2.56 -4.57
CA ILE A 124 8.64 -2.26 -5.32
C ILE A 124 8.57 -0.79 -5.74
N PRO A 125 9.11 0.14 -4.92
CA PRO A 125 9.16 1.54 -5.31
C PRO A 125 10.18 1.74 -6.45
N LEU A 126 9.77 2.54 -7.42
CA LEU A 126 10.51 2.89 -8.62
C LEU A 126 10.74 4.42 -8.62
N PRO A 127 11.72 4.94 -7.84
CA PRO A 127 12.16 6.32 -8.01
C PRO A 127 12.95 6.39 -9.30
N LEU A 128 12.26 6.58 -10.42
CA LEU A 128 12.84 6.60 -11.76
C LEU A 128 13.60 7.91 -12.01
N ARG A 129 14.58 8.20 -11.15
CA ARG A 129 15.55 9.26 -11.39
C ARG A 129 16.32 8.87 -12.64
N GLU A 130 16.38 9.77 -13.60
CA GLU A 130 17.22 9.53 -14.77
C GLU A 130 18.61 9.18 -14.29
N THR A 131 19.05 8.00 -14.70
CA THR A 131 20.42 7.51 -14.58
C THR A 131 21.44 8.50 -15.14
N ARG A 132 21.05 9.63 -15.75
CA ARG A 132 21.94 10.64 -16.29
C ARG A 132 22.54 11.59 -15.25
N GLU A 133 21.93 11.76 -14.08
CA GLU A 133 22.59 12.44 -12.94
C GLU A 133 23.43 11.45 -12.12
N ALA A 134 23.00 10.18 -12.03
CA ALA A 134 23.77 9.12 -11.38
C ALA A 134 24.95 8.58 -12.23
N LEU A 135 24.85 8.67 -13.55
CA LEU A 135 25.93 8.43 -14.53
C LEU A 135 26.54 9.75 -15.02
N GLY A 136 25.99 10.88 -14.56
CA GLY A 136 26.52 12.23 -14.72
C GLY A 136 27.73 12.41 -13.81
N SER A 137 28.70 11.53 -14.00
CA SER A 137 30.09 11.90 -13.87
C SER A 137 30.27 13.20 -14.66
N ASP A 138 30.41 14.30 -13.93
CA ASP A 138 31.28 15.35 -14.37
C ASP A 138 32.61 14.65 -14.69
N PRO A 139 33.05 14.54 -15.96
CA PRO A 139 34.27 13.80 -16.31
C PRO A 139 35.53 14.39 -15.64
N ALA A 140 35.39 15.53 -14.94
CA ALA A 140 36.42 16.19 -14.16
C ALA A 140 36.43 15.86 -12.65
N ARG A 141 35.50 15.07 -12.12
CA ARG A 141 35.54 14.67 -10.69
C ARG A 141 36.56 13.54 -10.50
N PRO A 142 37.68 13.77 -9.80
CA PRO A 142 38.62 12.69 -9.48
C PRO A 142 37.91 11.63 -8.63
N ASP A 143 38.20 10.36 -8.92
CA ASP A 143 37.71 9.20 -8.16
C ASP A 143 37.75 9.50 -6.66
N SER A 144 36.64 9.27 -5.97
CA SER A 144 36.59 9.50 -4.53
C SER A 144 37.57 8.56 -3.83
N ASP A 145 38.15 8.95 -2.70
CA ASP A 145 39.04 8.07 -1.92
C ASP A 145 38.34 6.74 -1.52
N LEU A 146 37.00 6.74 -1.51
CA LEU A 146 36.13 5.58 -1.31
C LEU A 146 36.21 4.57 -2.49
N ASP A 147 36.41 5.06 -3.72
CA ASP A 147 36.60 4.22 -4.90
C ASP A 147 38.00 3.61 -4.92
N ARG A 148 39.02 4.36 -4.50
CA ARG A 148 40.38 3.80 -4.27
C ARG A 148 40.37 2.71 -3.21
N PHE A 149 39.69 2.93 -2.09
CA PHE A 149 39.60 1.95 -1.00
C PHE A 149 38.90 0.64 -1.41
N ARG A 150 37.98 0.70 -2.37
CA ARG A 150 37.25 -0.49 -2.85
C ARG A 150 38.02 -1.31 -3.88
N VAL A 151 38.85 -0.67 -4.71
CA VAL A 151 39.71 -1.39 -5.67
C VAL A 151 40.78 -2.20 -4.94
N ASP A 152 41.29 -1.70 -3.82
CA ASP A 152 42.37 -2.35 -3.06
C ASP A 152 41.92 -3.51 -2.15
N HIS A 153 40.62 -3.69 -1.91
CA HIS A 153 40.09 -4.72 -1.00
C HIS A 153 39.25 -5.84 -1.65
N GLN A 154 39.20 -5.92 -2.98
CA GLN A 154 38.53 -7.05 -3.66
C GLN A 154 39.29 -8.39 -3.57
N ALA A 155 40.49 -8.42 -3.00
CA ALA A 155 41.24 -9.64 -2.72
C ALA A 155 40.90 -10.22 -1.33
N GLY A 156 39.73 -10.85 -1.21
CA GLY A 156 39.46 -11.84 -0.17
C GLY A 156 39.00 -11.31 1.20
N GLY A 157 37.68 -11.29 1.42
CA GLY A 157 37.12 -11.10 2.76
C GLY A 157 35.64 -11.48 2.82
N LYS A 158 35.33 -12.60 3.50
CA LYS A 158 33.95 -12.96 3.89
C LYS A 158 33.60 -12.16 5.15
N TYR A 159 32.88 -11.05 5.02
CA TYR A 159 32.28 -10.38 6.17
C TYR A 159 30.75 -10.37 6.06
N ASN A 160 30.13 -10.93 7.10
CA ASN A 160 28.71 -10.77 7.43
C ASN A 160 28.51 -9.36 7.99
N ILE A 161 28.07 -8.44 7.14
CA ILE A 161 27.41 -7.20 7.56
C ILE A 161 25.99 -7.29 6.98
N ASN A 162 24.98 -6.91 7.77
CA ASN A 162 23.55 -6.85 7.42
C ASN A 162 23.20 -5.92 6.23
N VAL A 163 24.14 -5.68 5.32
CA VAL A 163 23.85 -5.16 3.99
C VAL A 163 23.12 -6.27 3.23
N PRO A 164 21.92 -6.03 2.68
CA PRO A 164 21.18 -7.05 1.97
C PRO A 164 22.06 -7.71 0.88
N HIS A 165 22.03 -9.04 0.80
CA HIS A 165 22.71 -9.84 -0.22
C HIS A 165 22.26 -9.40 -1.62
N LEU A 166 22.88 -8.35 -2.15
CA LEU A 166 22.62 -7.86 -3.50
C LEU A 166 23.45 -8.64 -4.54
N LEU A 167 24.44 -9.47 -4.13
CA LEU A 167 25.54 -9.82 -5.03
C LEU A 167 25.92 -11.32 -5.04
N PRO A 168 25.23 -12.09 -5.90
CA PRO A 168 25.91 -13.04 -6.78
C PRO A 168 25.96 -12.56 -8.24
N PHE A 169 25.13 -11.58 -8.62
CA PHE A 169 24.86 -11.25 -10.03
C PHE A 169 25.72 -10.11 -10.63
N LEU A 170 26.47 -9.32 -9.84
CA LEU A 170 27.37 -8.28 -10.40
C LEU A 170 28.73 -8.80 -10.88
N LYS A 171 28.95 -10.12 -11.00
CA LYS A 171 30.28 -10.65 -11.36
C LYS A 171 30.82 -10.22 -12.74
N ARG A 172 30.05 -9.50 -13.58
CA ARG A 172 30.52 -9.00 -14.88
C ARG A 172 29.99 -7.63 -15.34
N SER A 173 29.15 -6.93 -14.58
CA SER A 173 28.58 -5.65 -15.06
C SER A 173 29.23 -4.45 -14.38
N SER A 174 29.89 -3.62 -15.19
CA SER A 174 30.28 -2.20 -14.99
C SER A 174 30.30 -1.66 -13.54
N PRO A 175 31.46 -1.22 -13.00
CA PRO A 175 31.61 -0.72 -11.62
C PRO A 175 30.59 0.37 -11.25
N PHE A 176 30.19 1.20 -12.22
CA PHE A 176 29.19 2.26 -12.07
C PHE A 176 27.80 1.82 -11.56
N ARG A 177 27.42 0.54 -11.71
CA ARG A 177 26.09 0.07 -11.24
C ARG A 177 26.05 -0.15 -9.73
N GLY A 178 27.18 -0.44 -9.10
CA GLY A 178 27.26 -0.70 -7.66
C GLY A 178 27.12 0.59 -6.83
N GLU A 179 27.78 1.67 -7.28
CA GLU A 179 27.75 2.96 -6.60
C GLU A 179 26.36 3.58 -6.62
N ALA A 180 25.75 3.68 -7.81
CA ALA A 180 24.39 4.22 -7.95
C ALA A 180 23.37 3.45 -7.10
N ALA A 181 23.50 2.12 -6.99
CA ALA A 181 22.66 1.31 -6.13
C ALA A 181 22.85 1.62 -4.63
N VAL A 182 24.09 1.85 -4.18
CA VAL A 182 24.38 2.25 -2.79
C VAL A 182 23.84 3.64 -2.50
N THR A 183 24.07 4.60 -3.39
CA THR A 183 23.58 5.98 -3.27
C THR A 183 22.06 6.02 -3.10
N LEU A 184 21.32 5.21 -3.85
CA LEU A 184 19.86 5.10 -3.69
C LEU A 184 19.43 4.53 -2.32
N GLN A 185 20.22 3.65 -1.71
CA GLN A 185 19.89 3.09 -0.39
C GLN A 185 20.13 4.07 0.75
N VAL A 186 21.07 5.02 0.58
CA VAL A 186 21.42 6.01 1.62
C VAL A 186 20.79 7.38 1.39
N ALA A 187 20.23 7.62 0.20
CA ALA A 187 19.55 8.87 -0.15
C ALA A 187 18.41 9.18 0.84
N PRO A 188 18.43 10.31 1.56
CA PRO A 188 17.50 10.60 2.66
C PRO A 188 16.07 10.84 2.18
N ASP A 189 15.91 11.43 1.00
CA ASP A 189 14.62 11.65 0.32
C ASP A 189 13.94 10.35 -0.16
N LEU A 190 14.67 9.24 -0.20
CA LEU A 190 14.14 7.91 -0.48
C LEU A 190 13.76 7.13 0.80
N ALA A 191 13.96 7.72 1.99
CA ALA A 191 13.56 7.11 3.26
C ALA A 191 12.06 6.77 3.34
N PRO A 192 11.12 7.61 2.85
CA PRO A 192 9.70 7.23 2.79
C PRO A 192 9.44 5.95 1.99
N LEU A 193 10.18 5.76 0.89
CA LEU A 193 10.00 4.60 0.01
C LEU A 193 10.53 3.33 0.63
N ARG A 194 11.65 3.43 1.37
CA ARG A 194 12.19 2.32 2.17
C ARG A 194 11.20 1.90 3.26
N ALA A 195 10.60 2.87 3.95
CA ALA A 195 9.56 2.58 4.94
C ALA A 195 8.34 1.83 4.36
N LEU A 196 7.94 2.13 3.11
CA LEU A 196 6.84 1.45 2.43
C LEU A 196 7.17 0.00 2.02
N LEU A 197 8.43 -0.31 1.71
CA LEU A 197 8.83 -1.63 1.22
C LEU A 197 9.24 -2.59 2.34
N ASP A 198 9.73 -2.08 3.47
CA ASP A 198 10.32 -2.91 4.54
C ASP A 198 9.37 -4.00 5.04
N PRO A 199 8.10 -3.70 5.37
CA PRO A 199 7.17 -4.73 5.87
C PRO A 199 6.81 -5.81 4.85
N SER A 200 7.03 -5.56 3.55
CA SER A 200 6.66 -6.47 2.46
C SER A 200 7.81 -7.36 1.96
N GLY A 201 9.04 -7.14 2.44
CA GLY A 201 10.22 -7.77 1.86
C GLY A 201 10.45 -7.34 0.39
N GLY A 202 10.05 -6.12 0.07
CA GLY A 202 10.18 -5.49 -1.24
C GLY A 202 11.60 -5.12 -1.64
N LYS A 203 11.77 -4.45 -2.78
CA LYS A 203 13.07 -3.92 -3.23
C LYS A 203 12.89 -2.54 -3.83
N LEU A 204 13.80 -1.63 -3.52
CA LEU A 204 13.86 -0.30 -4.15
C LEU A 204 14.61 -0.42 -5.47
N VAL A 205 14.02 0.08 -6.56
CA VAL A 205 14.62 0.02 -7.91
C VAL A 205 14.69 1.44 -8.47
N GLY A 206 15.81 2.12 -8.21
CA GLY A 206 16.04 3.47 -8.75
C GLY A 206 16.77 3.49 -10.10
N ILE A 207 17.03 2.33 -10.71
CA ILE A 207 17.68 2.21 -12.01
C ILE A 207 16.86 1.24 -12.85
N GLU A 208 16.43 1.67 -14.04
CA GLU A 208 15.60 0.87 -14.96
C GLU A 208 16.24 -0.49 -15.29
N ALA A 209 17.56 -0.54 -15.46
CA ALA A 209 18.30 -1.78 -15.73
C ALA A 209 18.23 -2.83 -14.60
N LEU A 210 17.78 -2.44 -13.39
CA LEU A 210 17.57 -3.36 -12.28
C LEU A 210 16.13 -3.90 -12.22
N LEU A 211 15.23 -3.42 -13.07
CA LEU A 211 13.84 -3.88 -13.10
C LEU A 211 13.72 -5.35 -13.52
N ASP A 212 14.39 -5.76 -14.61
CA ASP A 212 14.34 -7.15 -15.10
C ASP A 212 14.85 -8.15 -14.06
N PRO A 213 16.05 -7.98 -13.44
CA PRO A 213 16.50 -8.88 -12.37
C PRO A 213 15.57 -8.93 -11.16
N VAL A 214 14.90 -7.81 -10.85
CA VAL A 214 13.93 -7.78 -9.76
C VAL A 214 12.70 -8.59 -10.11
N ILE A 215 12.16 -8.45 -11.33
CA ILE A 215 11.04 -9.25 -11.83
C ILE A 215 11.40 -10.73 -11.84
N GLU A 216 12.57 -11.11 -12.38
CA GLU A 216 13.05 -12.49 -12.37
C GLU A 216 13.18 -13.04 -10.94
N SER A 217 13.65 -12.22 -9.99
CA SER A 217 13.77 -12.65 -8.59
C SER A 217 12.44 -12.92 -7.89
N LEU A 218 11.31 -12.48 -8.45
CA LEU A 218 9.99 -12.79 -7.91
C LEU A 218 9.59 -14.26 -8.18
N ASP A 219 10.05 -14.85 -9.28
CA ASP A 219 9.79 -16.25 -9.63
C ASP A 219 10.46 -17.23 -8.65
N GLY A 220 11.63 -16.86 -8.14
CA GLY A 220 12.37 -17.64 -7.15
C GLY A 220 11.85 -17.54 -5.71
N ARG A 221 10.74 -16.81 -5.45
CA ARG A 221 10.23 -16.62 -4.08
C ARG A 221 9.45 -17.84 -3.60
N TRP A 222 9.70 -18.21 -2.35
CA TRP A 222 8.99 -19.32 -1.72
C TRP A 222 7.69 -18.82 -1.09
N GLN A 223 6.62 -19.57 -1.28
CA GLN A 223 5.34 -19.33 -0.62
C GLN A 223 5.19 -20.29 0.56
N VAL A 224 5.06 -19.73 1.75
CA VAL A 224 4.85 -20.50 2.99
C VAL A 224 3.40 -20.36 3.42
N TRP A 225 2.74 -21.50 3.65
CA TRP A 225 1.38 -21.56 4.18
C TRP A 225 1.42 -22.07 5.62
N PHE A 226 0.65 -21.43 6.48
CA PHE A 226 0.45 -21.85 7.86
C PHE A 226 -0.99 -21.49 8.25
N GLN A 227 -1.52 -22.19 9.24
CA GLN A 227 -2.84 -21.91 9.79
C GLN A 227 -2.67 -21.10 11.08
N ALA A 228 -3.22 -19.88 11.09
CA ALA A 228 -3.29 -19.10 12.33
C ALA A 228 -4.40 -19.67 13.23
N SER A 229 -4.12 -19.74 14.54
CA SER A 229 -5.00 -20.36 15.54
C SER A 229 -6.20 -19.50 15.93
N GLU A 230 -6.24 -18.23 15.53
CA GLU A 230 -7.06 -17.20 16.19
C GLU A 230 -8.14 -16.56 15.29
N PRO A 231 -9.25 -16.09 15.89
CA PRO A 231 -10.45 -15.63 15.18
C PRO A 231 -10.30 -14.32 14.37
N HIS A 232 -11.33 -14.03 13.58
CA HIS A 232 -11.46 -12.93 12.62
C HIS A 232 -11.59 -11.52 13.25
N GLU A 233 -10.73 -11.15 14.19
CA GLU A 233 -10.79 -9.86 14.91
C GLU A 233 -10.44 -8.63 14.06
N GLY A 234 -9.84 -8.83 12.88
CA GLY A 234 -9.43 -7.73 12.00
C GLY A 234 -8.29 -6.90 12.59
N ARG A 235 -7.43 -7.55 13.38
CA ARG A 235 -6.19 -6.96 13.90
C ARG A 235 -5.01 -7.38 13.02
N LEU A 236 -4.10 -6.44 12.79
CA LEU A 236 -2.81 -6.72 12.20
C LEU A 236 -1.90 -7.37 13.23
N ARG A 237 -1.16 -8.42 12.82
CA ARG A 237 -0.20 -9.10 13.69
C ARG A 237 1.18 -9.11 13.05
N PRO A 238 2.23 -8.75 13.80
CA PRO A 238 3.58 -8.91 13.30
C PRO A 238 3.90 -10.39 13.15
N VAL A 239 4.68 -10.74 12.13
CA VAL A 239 5.18 -12.09 11.91
C VAL A 239 6.63 -12.05 11.52
N GLU A 240 7.35 -13.01 12.09
CA GLU A 240 8.75 -13.27 11.80
C GLU A 240 8.89 -14.72 11.36
N VAL A 241 9.63 -14.94 10.28
CA VAL A 241 10.00 -16.29 9.84
C VAL A 241 11.49 -16.46 10.09
N ARG A 242 11.85 -17.52 10.80
CA ARG A 242 13.25 -17.84 11.10
C ARG A 242 13.64 -19.19 10.52
N LEU A 243 14.90 -19.32 10.12
CA LEU A 243 15.54 -20.61 9.90
C LEU A 243 15.72 -21.36 11.23
N ARG A 244 16.02 -22.66 11.15
CA ARG A 244 16.25 -23.50 12.34
C ARG A 244 17.43 -23.02 13.20
N ASP A 245 18.39 -22.33 12.60
CA ASP A 245 19.53 -21.73 13.29
C ASP A 245 19.20 -20.38 13.96
N GLY A 246 17.95 -19.92 13.86
CA GLY A 246 17.48 -18.66 14.41
C GLY A 246 17.61 -17.46 13.46
N THR A 247 18.19 -17.61 12.27
CA THR A 247 18.34 -16.52 11.30
C THR A 247 16.98 -16.03 10.82
N ALA A 248 16.68 -14.74 11.03
CA ALA A 248 15.47 -14.11 10.52
C ALA A 248 15.51 -14.00 9.00
N LEU A 249 14.46 -14.49 8.34
CA LEU A 249 14.28 -14.38 6.90
C LEU A 249 13.54 -13.09 6.57
N ARG A 250 13.99 -12.41 5.51
CA ARG A 250 13.27 -11.28 4.95
C ARG A 250 11.99 -11.77 4.27
N THR A 251 10.86 -11.50 4.91
CA THR A 251 9.53 -11.93 4.47
C THR A 251 8.50 -10.83 4.71
N ARG A 252 7.23 -11.11 4.40
CA ARG A 252 6.11 -10.30 4.85
C ARG A 252 6.08 -10.28 6.38
N ALA A 253 6.19 -9.10 6.97
CA ALA A 253 6.24 -8.90 8.41
C ALA A 253 4.87 -8.79 9.09
N TRP A 254 3.76 -8.85 8.34
CA TRP A 254 2.41 -8.62 8.88
C TRP A 254 1.39 -9.61 8.34
N LEU A 255 0.47 -10.04 9.21
CA LEU A 255 -0.68 -10.85 8.89
C LEU A 255 -1.98 -10.16 9.27
N ARG A 256 -3.07 -10.64 8.68
CA ARG A 256 -4.44 -10.29 9.04
C ARG A 256 -5.31 -11.56 9.03
N SER A 257 -6.30 -11.63 9.92
CA SER A 257 -7.32 -12.68 9.94
C SER A 257 -8.64 -12.28 9.28
N SER A 258 -8.84 -10.98 9.04
CA SER A 258 -9.98 -10.39 8.30
C SER A 258 -9.60 -8.99 7.81
N THR A 259 -10.56 -8.18 7.32
CA THR A 259 -10.32 -6.77 6.97
C THR A 259 -9.85 -5.99 8.21
N PRO A 260 -8.66 -5.35 8.20
CA PRO A 260 -8.23 -4.48 9.29
C PRO A 260 -9.07 -3.21 9.40
N VAL A 261 -9.17 -2.66 10.61
CA VAL A 261 -9.93 -1.41 10.86
C VAL A 261 -9.41 -0.26 9.99
N ASP A 262 -8.09 -0.14 9.89
CA ASP A 262 -7.42 0.90 9.10
C ASP A 262 -7.69 0.77 7.59
N ALA A 263 -7.78 -0.46 7.07
CA ALA A 263 -8.18 -0.69 5.67
C ALA A 263 -9.63 -0.27 5.42
N ALA A 264 -10.54 -0.60 6.33
CA ALA A 264 -11.93 -0.16 6.23
C ALA A 264 -12.04 1.38 6.31
N ALA A 265 -11.24 2.01 7.18
CA ALA A 265 -11.18 3.46 7.31
C ALA A 265 -10.64 4.14 6.04
N ALA A 266 -9.59 3.60 5.44
CA ALA A 266 -9.03 4.08 4.17
C ALA A 266 -10.07 4.05 3.05
N ARG A 267 -10.87 2.98 2.95
CA ARG A 267 -11.96 2.87 1.97
C ARG A 267 -13.05 3.93 2.19
N VAL A 268 -13.49 4.14 3.43
CA VAL A 268 -14.49 5.17 3.76
C VAL A 268 -13.99 6.57 3.39
N ARG A 269 -12.74 6.90 3.70
CA ARG A 269 -12.13 8.18 3.30
C ARG A 269 -12.00 8.30 1.78
N ALA A 270 -11.59 7.24 1.09
CA ALA A 270 -11.51 7.23 -0.38
C ALA A 270 -12.89 7.43 -1.04
N LEU A 271 -13.97 6.86 -0.48
CA LEU A 271 -15.35 7.09 -0.93
C LEU A 271 -15.75 8.58 -0.82
N LEU A 272 -15.40 9.25 0.29
CA LEU A 272 -15.67 10.69 0.47
C LEU A 272 -14.92 11.55 -0.54
N LEU A 273 -13.71 11.13 -0.95
CA LEU A 273 -12.92 11.82 -1.97
C LEU A 273 -13.46 11.64 -3.39
N GLY A 274 -14.53 10.84 -3.57
CA GLY A 274 -15.11 10.58 -4.89
C GLY A 274 -14.15 9.85 -5.83
N ALA A 275 -13.33 8.93 -5.30
CA ALA A 275 -12.47 8.09 -6.12
C ALA A 275 -13.30 7.37 -7.21
N THR A 276 -13.22 7.86 -8.46
CA THR A 276 -14.06 7.51 -9.63
C THR A 276 -13.74 6.17 -10.29
N GLY A 277 -12.98 5.31 -9.65
CA GLY A 277 -12.55 4.01 -10.17
C GLY A 277 -12.62 2.98 -9.07
N ARG A 278 -13.75 2.27 -9.10
CA ARG A 278 -14.10 1.05 -8.36
C ARG A 278 -13.23 0.71 -7.14
N PRO A 279 -13.68 1.10 -5.96
CA PRO A 279 -13.90 0.14 -4.91
C PRO A 279 -15.26 -0.55 -5.17
N GLU A 280 -15.38 -1.33 -6.25
CA GLU A 280 -16.58 -2.14 -6.40
C GLU A 280 -16.51 -3.25 -5.38
N GLY A 281 -17.27 -3.04 -4.31
CA GLY A 281 -17.50 -4.05 -3.33
C GLY A 281 -18.16 -5.27 -3.95
N THR A 282 -17.73 -6.45 -3.54
CA THR A 282 -18.36 -7.73 -3.93
C THR A 282 -19.48 -8.15 -2.99
N LEU A 283 -19.73 -7.40 -1.92
CA LEU A 283 -20.85 -7.64 -1.01
C LEU A 283 -22.12 -7.00 -1.61
N PRO A 284 -23.18 -7.76 -1.89
CA PRO A 284 -24.41 -7.24 -2.48
C PRO A 284 -25.27 -6.55 -1.42
N VAL A 285 -24.76 -5.46 -0.84
CA VAL A 285 -25.45 -4.68 0.18
C VAL A 285 -26.01 -3.39 -0.42
N ARG A 286 -27.26 -3.11 -0.06
CA ARG A 286 -27.93 -1.82 -0.24
C ARG A 286 -27.90 -1.07 1.08
N ILE A 287 -27.50 0.19 1.03
CA ILE A 287 -27.38 1.07 2.18
C ILE A 287 -28.23 2.30 1.91
N GLU A 288 -29.17 2.60 2.80
CA GLU A 288 -30.10 3.72 2.66
C GLU A 288 -30.17 4.53 3.96
N ALA A 289 -30.30 5.85 3.84
CA ALA A 289 -30.71 6.69 4.96
C ALA A 289 -32.23 6.75 5.02
N VAL A 290 -32.81 6.42 6.17
CA VAL A 290 -34.26 6.46 6.42
C VAL A 290 -34.55 7.38 7.60
N ARG A 291 -35.66 8.12 7.55
CA ARG A 291 -36.17 8.86 8.72
C ARG A 291 -36.96 7.92 9.62
N THR A 292 -36.76 8.02 10.93
CA THR A 292 -37.52 7.29 11.94
C THR A 292 -38.56 8.20 12.60
N GLU A 293 -39.39 7.64 13.48
CA GLU A 293 -40.26 8.44 14.35
C GLU A 293 -39.42 9.46 15.13
N GLY A 294 -39.85 10.73 15.14
CA GLY A 294 -39.12 11.83 15.77
C GLY A 294 -38.05 12.51 14.90
N ASP A 295 -38.11 12.37 13.56
CA ASP A 295 -37.19 12.99 12.58
C ASP A 295 -35.70 12.59 12.72
N ALA A 296 -35.38 11.60 13.54
CA ALA A 296 -34.03 11.03 13.59
C ALA A 296 -33.71 10.26 12.31
N ILE A 297 -32.44 10.23 11.92
CA ILE A 297 -31.96 9.51 10.74
C ILE A 297 -31.39 8.16 11.20
N ALA A 298 -31.76 7.09 10.51
CA ALA A 298 -31.18 5.77 10.67
C ALA A 298 -30.62 5.26 9.34
N LEU A 299 -29.67 4.32 9.41
CA LEU A 299 -29.20 3.56 8.25
C LEU A 299 -29.97 2.25 8.16
N ARG A 300 -30.62 2.02 7.03
CA ARG A 300 -31.11 0.70 6.65
C ARG A 300 -30.05 -0.01 5.83
N LEU A 301 -29.58 -1.15 6.33
CA LEU A 301 -28.66 -2.04 5.65
C LEU A 301 -29.45 -3.25 5.17
N THR A 302 -29.31 -3.62 3.90
CA THR A 302 -29.93 -4.82 3.33
C THR A 302 -28.89 -5.56 2.49
N VAL A 303 -28.43 -6.70 2.97
CA VAL A 303 -27.54 -7.61 2.24
C VAL A 303 -28.42 -8.61 1.50
N ALA A 304 -28.38 -8.59 0.17
CA ALA A 304 -29.10 -9.55 -0.65
C ALA A 304 -28.53 -10.97 -0.46
N PRO A 305 -29.33 -12.02 -0.71
CA PRO A 305 -28.82 -13.39 -0.78
C PRO A 305 -27.58 -13.53 -1.65
N PHE A 306 -26.59 -14.29 -1.18
CA PHE A 306 -25.46 -14.70 -2.01
C PHE A 306 -24.92 -16.06 -1.58
N THR A 307 -24.28 -16.74 -2.52
CA THR A 307 -23.71 -18.08 -2.29
C THR A 307 -22.19 -18.01 -2.38
N ASP A 308 -21.52 -18.70 -1.46
CA ASP A 308 -20.09 -18.95 -1.56
C ASP A 308 -19.83 -20.34 -2.12
N PRO A 309 -18.77 -20.51 -2.92
CA PRO A 309 -18.36 -21.82 -3.37
C PRO A 309 -17.86 -22.72 -2.23
N VAL A 310 -17.42 -22.12 -1.12
CA VAL A 310 -16.88 -22.80 0.05
C VAL A 310 -17.67 -22.37 1.28
N PRO A 311 -18.17 -23.31 2.11
CA PRO A 311 -18.81 -22.97 3.38
C PRO A 311 -17.84 -22.19 4.28
N VAL A 312 -18.23 -20.97 4.66
CA VAL A 312 -17.46 -20.14 5.59
C VAL A 312 -18.27 -19.96 6.86
N GLN A 313 -17.63 -20.15 8.02
CA GLN A 313 -18.26 -19.86 9.30
C GLN A 313 -18.70 -18.39 9.34
N PRO A 314 -19.95 -18.08 9.78
CA PRO A 314 -20.38 -16.71 9.92
C PRO A 314 -19.46 -15.92 10.85
N ALA A 315 -19.08 -14.71 10.44
CA ALA A 315 -18.37 -13.75 11.28
C ALA A 315 -19.15 -12.42 11.34
N PRO A 316 -18.86 -11.54 12.32
CA PRO A 316 -19.48 -10.24 12.41
C PRO A 316 -19.34 -9.42 11.12
N LEU A 317 -20.36 -8.63 10.81
CA LEU A 317 -20.24 -7.56 9.83
C LEU A 317 -19.64 -6.33 10.51
N ARG A 318 -18.81 -5.57 9.80
CA ARG A 318 -18.34 -4.26 10.28
C ARG A 318 -18.96 -3.15 9.47
N LEU A 319 -19.70 -2.28 10.13
CA LEU A 319 -20.13 -1.00 9.59
C LEU A 319 -19.05 0.04 9.88
N SER A 320 -18.59 0.74 8.85
CA SER A 320 -17.64 1.85 8.96
C SER A 320 -18.21 3.09 8.31
N TRP A 321 -18.12 4.25 8.94
CA TRP A 321 -18.65 5.48 8.37
C TRP A 321 -17.92 6.75 8.78
N ALA A 322 -18.02 7.77 7.95
CA ALA A 322 -17.53 9.11 8.23
C ALA A 322 -18.36 10.17 7.48
N PHE A 323 -18.40 11.38 8.03
CA PHE A 323 -18.99 12.55 7.39
C PHE A 323 -17.91 13.32 6.62
N ALA A 324 -18.28 13.90 5.49
CA ALA A 324 -17.43 14.88 4.80
C ALA A 324 -17.24 16.13 5.69
N GLY A 325 -16.07 16.77 5.60
CA GLY A 325 -15.75 18.01 6.29
C GLY A 325 -14.42 18.58 5.81
N ASP A 326 -14.00 19.71 6.39
CA ASP A 326 -12.81 20.45 5.96
C ASP A 326 -11.46 19.78 6.35
N GLY A 327 -11.50 18.80 7.25
CA GLY A 327 -10.33 18.05 7.72
C GLY A 327 -10.33 16.57 7.34
N THR A 328 -9.38 15.82 7.88
CA THR A 328 -9.33 14.35 7.73
C THR A 328 -10.57 13.72 8.38
N PRO A 329 -11.42 13.01 7.61
CA PRO A 329 -12.64 12.44 8.17
C PRO A 329 -12.33 11.39 9.24
N VAL A 330 -12.92 11.57 10.42
CA VAL A 330 -12.83 10.59 11.52
C VAL A 330 -13.78 9.44 11.22
N VAL A 331 -13.22 8.25 10.96
CA VAL A 331 -14.01 7.06 10.67
C VAL A 331 -14.42 6.37 11.96
N ARG A 332 -15.72 6.10 12.10
CA ARG A 332 -16.28 5.30 13.18
C ARG A 332 -16.54 3.89 12.68
N HIS A 333 -16.44 2.93 13.60
CA HIS A 333 -16.65 1.51 13.32
C HIS A 333 -17.63 0.92 14.33
N GLN A 334 -18.51 0.03 13.86
CA GLN A 334 -19.41 -0.75 14.68
C GLN A 334 -19.45 -2.18 14.17
N LEU A 335 -19.29 -3.14 15.09
CA LEU A 335 -19.50 -4.55 14.77
C LEU A 335 -20.98 -4.88 14.92
N LEU A 336 -21.52 -5.55 13.91
CA LEU A 336 -22.88 -6.05 13.86
C LEU A 336 -22.84 -7.58 13.90
N PRO A 337 -23.88 -8.24 14.42
CA PRO A 337 -24.01 -9.68 14.29
C PRO A 337 -23.84 -10.11 12.83
N GLY A 338 -23.10 -11.20 12.61
CA GLY A 338 -22.94 -11.78 11.27
C GLY A 338 -24.29 -12.25 10.71
N ASN A 339 -24.39 -12.40 9.38
CA ASN A 339 -25.52 -13.08 8.78
C ASN A 339 -25.33 -14.60 8.91
N PRO A 340 -26.11 -15.31 9.76
CA PRO A 340 -25.98 -16.76 9.89
C PRO A 340 -26.48 -17.51 8.65
N GLN A 341 -27.32 -16.88 7.81
CA GLN A 341 -27.97 -17.47 6.64
C GLN A 341 -27.75 -16.56 5.41
N PRO A 342 -26.53 -16.56 4.82
CA PRO A 342 -26.18 -15.71 3.67
C PRO A 342 -27.08 -15.92 2.45
N ASP A 343 -27.68 -17.10 2.33
CA ASP A 343 -28.62 -17.54 1.30
C ASP A 343 -30.02 -16.92 1.44
N LEU A 344 -30.39 -16.41 2.61
CA LEU A 344 -31.69 -15.73 2.83
C LEU A 344 -31.57 -14.21 2.76
N GLY A 345 -30.35 -13.68 2.69
CA GLY A 345 -30.09 -12.26 2.86
C GLY A 345 -30.32 -11.82 4.31
N TRP A 346 -30.11 -10.54 4.57
CA TRP A 346 -30.21 -9.98 5.92
C TRP A 346 -30.49 -8.49 5.86
N SER A 347 -31.28 -7.97 6.82
CA SER A 347 -31.50 -6.53 6.94
C SER A 347 -31.47 -6.09 8.39
N THR A 348 -30.94 -4.89 8.62
CA THR A 348 -31.00 -4.23 9.92
C THR A 348 -31.19 -2.72 9.74
N THR A 349 -31.70 -2.06 10.79
CA THR A 349 -31.80 -0.60 10.85
C THR A 349 -31.02 -0.12 12.07
N LEU A 350 -30.12 0.84 11.86
CA LEU A 350 -29.21 1.34 12.89
C LEU A 350 -29.42 2.84 13.08
N PRO A 351 -29.70 3.31 14.30
CA PRO A 351 -29.81 4.75 14.55
C PRO A 351 -28.46 5.40 14.27
N LEU A 352 -28.45 6.52 13.54
CA LEU A 352 -27.25 7.32 13.39
C LEU A 352 -27.07 8.23 14.62
N PRO A 353 -25.83 8.42 15.08
CA PRO A 353 -25.56 9.51 16.02
C PRO A 353 -25.92 10.85 15.37
N ALA A 354 -26.10 11.89 16.21
CA ALA A 354 -26.48 13.23 15.77
C ALA A 354 -25.73 13.66 14.50
N VAL A 355 -26.50 13.88 13.42
CA VAL A 355 -25.99 14.16 12.08
C VAL A 355 -25.62 15.63 11.99
N PRO A 356 -24.37 15.98 11.60
CA PRO A 356 -24.02 17.37 11.32
C PRO A 356 -24.89 17.92 10.17
N ALA A 357 -25.37 19.15 10.31
CA ALA A 357 -26.36 19.74 9.39
C ALA A 357 -25.86 19.77 7.93
N GLY A 358 -26.51 19.02 7.02
CA GLY A 358 -26.29 19.11 5.57
C GLY A 358 -25.14 18.29 4.99
N HIS A 359 -24.76 17.15 5.61
CA HIS A 359 -23.50 16.48 5.26
C HIS A 359 -23.66 15.23 4.39
N ARG A 360 -22.75 15.13 3.42
CA ARG A 360 -22.42 13.92 2.67
C ARG A 360 -21.73 12.92 3.61
N MET A 361 -22.16 11.67 3.60
CA MET A 361 -21.66 10.62 4.49
C MET A 361 -21.21 9.41 3.67
N ALA A 362 -20.01 8.90 3.92
CA ALA A 362 -19.59 7.62 3.36
C ALA A 362 -19.87 6.51 4.36
N VAL A 363 -20.38 5.40 3.86
CA VAL A 363 -20.69 4.19 4.62
C VAL A 363 -20.10 3.00 3.89
N ALA A 364 -19.42 2.12 4.62
CA ALA A 364 -18.94 0.85 4.11
C ALA A 364 -19.35 -0.28 5.07
N VAL A 365 -19.67 -1.45 4.50
CA VAL A 365 -19.96 -2.67 5.24
C VAL A 365 -18.97 -3.74 4.79
N ASP A 366 -18.27 -4.35 5.75
CA ASP A 366 -17.35 -5.47 5.55
C ASP A 366 -17.92 -6.75 6.14
N ASP A 367 -17.93 -7.84 5.37
CA ASP A 367 -18.05 -9.20 5.86
C ASP A 367 -16.66 -9.70 6.26
N LEU A 368 -16.40 -9.82 7.57
CA LEU A 368 -15.08 -10.18 8.08
C LEU A 368 -14.69 -11.64 7.85
N ALA A 369 -15.65 -12.54 7.61
CA ALA A 369 -15.39 -13.95 7.32
C ALA A 369 -14.95 -14.13 5.87
N ARG A 370 -15.60 -13.41 4.96
CA ARG A 370 -15.46 -13.59 3.50
C ARG A 370 -14.58 -12.54 2.85
N GLU A 371 -14.19 -11.52 3.60
CA GLU A 371 -13.40 -10.37 3.15
C GLU A 371 -14.05 -9.64 1.97
N ARG A 372 -15.38 -9.73 1.89
CA ARG A 372 -16.20 -8.97 0.95
C ARG A 372 -16.61 -7.68 1.63
N TRP A 373 -16.76 -6.65 0.83
CA TRP A 373 -17.23 -5.38 1.33
C TRP A 373 -18.05 -4.68 0.27
N SER A 374 -18.69 -3.59 0.65
CA SER A 374 -19.27 -2.61 -0.28
C SER A 374 -19.53 -1.32 0.47
N GLY A 375 -19.63 -0.22 -0.26
CA GLY A 375 -19.85 1.09 0.34
C GLY A 375 -20.46 2.07 -0.63
N ILE A 376 -21.05 3.11 -0.06
CA ILE A 376 -21.73 4.16 -0.80
C ILE A 376 -21.51 5.50 -0.10
N VAL A 377 -21.68 6.56 -0.87
CA VAL A 377 -21.82 7.92 -0.38
C VAL A 377 -23.29 8.28 -0.37
N LEU A 378 -23.81 8.64 0.80
CA LEU A 378 -25.17 9.11 1.00
C LEU A 378 -25.19 10.63 1.12
N ASN A 379 -26.19 11.26 0.52
CA ASN A 379 -26.59 12.62 0.85
C ASN A 379 -27.70 12.53 1.89
N LEU A 380 -27.42 12.96 3.12
CA LEU A 380 -28.41 12.84 4.20
C LEU A 380 -29.49 13.92 4.05
N PRO A 381 -30.76 13.58 4.37
CA PRO A 381 -31.83 14.56 4.35
C PRO A 381 -31.53 15.69 5.33
N LYS A 382 -31.91 16.92 4.95
CA LYS A 382 -31.85 18.09 5.82
C LYS A 382 -32.82 17.99 6.98
#